data_AF-A0A5C9EDS3-F1
#
_entry.id   AF-A0A5C9EDS3-F1
#
_cell.length_a   1.000
_cell.length_b   1.000
_cell.length_c   1.000
_cell.angle_alpha   90.00
_cell.angle_beta   90.00
_cell.angle_gamma   90.00
#
_symmetry.space_group_name_H-M   'P 1'
#
loop_
_entity.id
_entity.type
_entity.pdbx_description
1 polymer ?
#
loop_
_entity_poly.entity_id
_entity_poly.type
_entity_poly.pdbx_seq_one_letter_code
_entity_poly.pdbx_strand_id
1 'polypeptide(L)'
;MEESPEEDDINLTQALKDIDERMNQFSSILEKFGMDLITKIGKLNNTIKMLIDKVNNLDKATLDVKSLKPKLNNIIENQKSLDSELELVKSLMQKSTTRAPVKSSSEVEVKNEKELRTIDQQFNNLKRDLDSQDTSSIKKDLETLKQNIFEQSGGNKILYDISKVIKELKDMDTISEEFKTQIRQKIEMWEGNL
;
A
#
# COMPACT_ATOMS: atom_id res chain seq x y z
N MET A 1 67.83 62.80 2.77
CA MET A 1 66.89 61.67 2.72
C MET A 1 65.60 62.25 2.16
N GLU A 2 65.53 62.35 0.83
CA GLU A 2 64.29 62.69 0.12
C GLU A 2 63.63 61.37 -0.23
N GLU A 3 62.50 61.06 0.42
CA GLU A 3 61.60 60.01 -0.04
C GLU A 3 61.00 60.49 -1.37
N SER A 4 61.19 59.68 -2.42
CA SER A 4 60.78 60.02 -3.77
C SER A 4 59.27 59.76 -3.92
N PRO A 5 58.47 60.73 -4.40
CA PRO A 5 57.01 60.63 -4.49
C PRO A 5 56.49 59.54 -5.45
N GLU A 6 57.37 58.89 -6.22
CA GLU A 6 57.01 57.83 -7.17
C GLU A 6 56.71 56.47 -6.52
N GLU A 7 57.29 56.14 -5.36
CA GLU A 7 57.07 54.83 -4.71
C GLU A 7 55.68 54.70 -4.05
N ASP A 8 55.16 55.80 -3.48
CA ASP A 8 53.83 55.83 -2.86
C ASP A 8 52.69 55.77 -3.89
N ASP A 9 52.87 56.42 -5.04
CA ASP A 9 51.89 56.42 -6.15
C ASP A 9 51.77 55.02 -6.80
N ILE A 10 52.87 54.28 -6.90
CA ILE A 10 52.88 52.90 -7.41
C ILE A 10 52.13 51.96 -6.45
N ASN A 11 52.30 52.16 -5.14
CA ASN A 11 51.64 51.36 -4.09
C ASN A 11 50.13 51.61 -4.04
N LEU A 12 49.70 52.87 -4.19
CA LEU A 12 48.28 53.24 -4.27
C LEU A 12 47.61 52.69 -5.53
N THR A 13 48.31 52.72 -6.66
CA THR A 13 47.81 52.17 -7.93
C THR A 13 47.64 50.65 -7.87
N GLN A 14 48.54 49.94 -7.19
CA GLN A 14 48.44 48.50 -6.98
C GLN A 14 47.27 48.15 -6.04
N ALA A 15 47.11 48.90 -4.95
CA ALA A 15 45.99 48.71 -4.02
C ALA A 15 44.62 48.96 -4.68
N LEU A 16 44.52 49.96 -5.57
CA LEU A 16 43.29 50.22 -6.34
C LEU A 16 42.95 49.09 -7.32
N LYS A 17 43.96 48.48 -7.96
CA LYS A 17 43.76 47.30 -8.83
C LYS A 17 43.29 46.08 -8.03
N ASP A 18 43.88 45.82 -6.87
CA ASP A 18 43.46 44.73 -5.99
C ASP A 18 42.02 44.89 -5.49
N ILE A 19 41.61 46.14 -5.21
CA ILE A 19 40.23 46.46 -4.83
C ILE A 19 39.27 46.22 -5.99
N ASP A 20 39.61 46.66 -7.21
CA ASP A 20 38.80 46.42 -8.40
C ASP A 20 38.64 44.92 -8.69
N GLU A 21 39.73 44.15 -8.58
CA GLU A 21 39.71 42.70 -8.80
C GLU A 21 38.85 41.98 -7.75
N ARG A 22 38.95 42.38 -6.48
CA ARG A 22 38.08 41.86 -5.40
C ARG A 22 36.62 42.27 -5.59
N MET A 23 36.35 43.48 -6.07
CA MET A 23 34.99 43.95 -6.35
C MET A 23 34.37 43.18 -7.52
N ASN A 24 35.15 42.88 -8.55
CA ASN A 24 34.74 42.04 -9.68
C ASN A 24 34.46 40.59 -9.24
N GLN A 25 35.31 40.02 -8.37
CA GLN A 25 35.06 38.71 -7.78
C GLN A 25 33.79 38.69 -6.93
N PHE A 26 33.56 39.73 -6.12
CA PHE A 26 32.35 39.87 -5.32
C PHE A 26 31.10 40.00 -6.19
N SER A 27 31.15 40.80 -7.26
CA SER A 27 30.06 40.94 -8.23
C SER A 27 29.72 39.59 -8.87
N SER A 28 30.73 38.81 -9.27
CA SER A 28 30.54 37.46 -9.81
C SER A 28 29.89 36.50 -8.80
N ILE A 29 30.27 36.59 -7.52
CA ILE A 29 29.65 35.78 -6.45
C ILE A 29 28.18 36.18 -6.26
N LEU A 30 27.88 37.48 -6.29
CA LEU A 30 26.52 37.99 -6.12
C LEU A 30 25.61 37.57 -7.29
N GLU A 31 26.14 37.62 -8.52
CA GLU A 31 25.43 37.18 -9.73
C GLU A 31 25.12 35.67 -9.68
N LYS A 32 26.11 34.85 -9.33
CA LYS A 32 25.91 33.40 -9.13
C LYS A 32 24.90 33.11 -8.02
N PHE A 33 24.98 33.82 -6.90
CA PHE A 33 24.04 33.68 -5.80
C PHE A 33 22.61 34.06 -6.23
N GLY A 34 22.44 35.15 -6.97
CA GLY A 34 21.15 35.57 -7.51
C GLY A 34 20.55 34.52 -8.44
N MET A 35 21.36 33.98 -9.37
CA MET A 35 20.91 32.94 -10.30
C MET A 35 20.55 31.63 -9.58
N ASP A 36 21.34 31.23 -8.59
CA ASP A 36 21.05 30.04 -7.78
C ASP A 36 19.77 30.22 -6.95
N LEU A 37 19.56 31.42 -6.38
CA LEU A 37 18.36 31.75 -5.63
C LEU A 37 17.11 31.69 -6.52
N ILE A 38 17.16 32.33 -7.69
CA ILE A 38 16.07 32.31 -8.68
C ILE A 38 15.77 30.86 -9.09
N THR A 39 16.82 30.08 -9.36
CA THR A 39 16.68 28.67 -9.74
C THR A 39 16.04 27.84 -8.62
N LYS A 40 16.47 28.03 -7.37
CA LYS A 40 15.89 27.33 -6.21
C LYS A 40 14.44 27.73 -5.97
N ILE A 41 14.10 29.01 -6.10
CA ILE A 41 12.72 29.50 -5.99
C ILE A 41 11.83 28.91 -7.09
N GLY A 42 12.32 28.86 -8.34
CA GLY A 42 11.61 28.24 -9.44
C GLY A 42 11.33 26.75 -9.19
N LYS A 43 12.34 26.01 -8.72
CA LYS A 43 12.18 24.60 -8.32
C LYS A 43 11.17 24.44 -7.19
N LEU A 44 11.25 25.28 -6.15
CA LEU A 44 10.32 25.26 -5.02
C LEU A 44 8.88 25.48 -5.47
N ASN A 45 8.64 26.47 -6.34
CA ASN A 45 7.31 26.77 -6.86
C ASN A 45 6.71 25.58 -7.63
N ASN A 46 7.51 24.91 -8.46
CA ASN A 46 7.08 23.70 -9.16
C ASN A 46 6.76 22.56 -8.19
N THR A 47 7.59 22.35 -7.16
CA THR A 47 7.32 21.34 -6.13
C THR A 47 6.03 21.64 -5.36
N ILE A 48 5.78 22.91 -5.01
CA ILE A 48 4.54 23.33 -4.34
C ILE A 48 3.33 23.05 -5.23
N LYS A 49 3.39 23.38 -6.53
CA LYS A 49 2.31 23.06 -7.48
C LYS A 49 2.02 21.55 -7.54
N MET A 50 3.06 20.73 -7.67
CA MET A 50 2.90 19.27 -7.67
C MET A 50 2.30 18.75 -6.35
N LEU A 51 2.65 19.37 -5.22
CA LEU A 51 2.08 19.02 -3.92
C LEU A 51 0.60 19.38 -3.85
N ILE A 52 0.21 20.57 -4.33
CA ILE A 52 -1.18 21.00 -4.43
C ILE A 52 -1.98 20.04 -5.32
N ASP A 53 -1.45 19.65 -6.47
CA ASP A 53 -2.12 18.71 -7.38
C ASP A 53 -2.32 17.33 -6.72
N LYS A 54 -1.32 16.84 -5.98
CA LYS A 54 -1.43 15.60 -5.20
C LYS A 54 -2.49 15.70 -4.10
N VAL A 55 -2.57 16.82 -3.40
CA VAL A 55 -3.60 17.08 -2.37
C VAL A 55 -4.99 17.07 -3.00
N ASN A 56 -5.18 17.74 -4.14
CA ASN A 56 -6.46 17.76 -4.84
C ASN A 56 -6.87 16.35 -5.32
N ASN A 57 -5.92 15.55 -5.81
CA ASN A 57 -6.19 14.17 -6.19
C ASN A 57 -6.58 13.29 -5.00
N LEU A 58 -5.94 13.49 -3.83
CA LEU A 58 -6.30 12.78 -2.60
C LEU A 58 -7.68 13.18 -2.08
N ASP A 59 -8.04 14.45 -2.16
CA ASP A 59 -9.37 14.93 -1.77
C ASP A 59 -10.46 14.30 -2.65
N LYS A 60 -10.23 14.28 -3.98
CA LYS A 60 -11.13 13.61 -4.92
C LYS A 60 -11.27 12.10 -4.63
N ALA A 61 -10.16 11.41 -4.42
CA ALA A 61 -10.20 9.98 -4.07
C ALA A 61 -10.96 9.75 -2.74
N THR A 62 -10.83 10.67 -1.78
CA THR A 62 -11.56 10.62 -0.51
C THR A 62 -13.07 10.80 -0.70
N LEU A 63 -13.49 11.72 -1.57
CA LEU A 63 -14.89 11.87 -1.93
C LEU A 63 -15.44 10.62 -2.61
N ASP A 64 -14.68 10.02 -3.53
CA ASP A 64 -15.06 8.77 -4.20
C ASP A 64 -15.24 7.63 -3.19
N VAL A 65 -14.32 7.48 -2.23
CA VAL A 65 -14.43 6.52 -1.12
C VAL A 65 -15.66 6.78 -0.24
N LYS A 66 -15.94 8.05 0.10
CA LYS A 66 -17.16 8.40 0.86
C LYS A 66 -18.43 8.04 0.07
N SER A 67 -18.41 8.17 -1.25
CA SER A 67 -19.54 7.81 -2.12
C SER A 67 -19.78 6.31 -2.23
N LEU A 68 -18.80 5.46 -1.91
CA LEU A 68 -18.95 4.00 -1.91
C LEU A 68 -19.79 3.51 -0.72
N LYS A 69 -19.80 4.22 0.41
CA LYS A 69 -20.58 3.84 1.60
C LYS A 69 -22.08 3.64 1.33
N PRO A 70 -22.82 4.58 0.70
CA PRO A 70 -24.24 4.36 0.38
C PRO A 70 -24.44 3.22 -0.62
N LYS A 71 -23.51 3.04 -1.58
CA LYS A 71 -23.57 1.91 -2.54
C LYS A 71 -23.43 0.57 -1.82
N LEU A 72 -22.53 0.49 -0.84
CA LEU A 72 -22.34 -0.71 -0.03
C LEU A 72 -23.59 -1.00 0.83
N ASN A 73 -24.19 0.03 1.44
CA ASN A 73 -25.43 -0.14 2.19
C ASN A 73 -26.56 -0.70 1.32
N ASN A 74 -26.72 -0.21 0.08
CA ASN A 74 -27.71 -0.75 -0.85
C ASN A 74 -27.43 -2.23 -1.20
N ILE A 75 -26.16 -2.62 -1.35
CA ILE A 75 -25.80 -4.03 -1.58
C ILE A 75 -26.18 -4.89 -0.37
N ILE A 76 -25.91 -4.42 0.85
CA ILE A 76 -26.26 -5.13 2.09
C ILE A 76 -27.79 -5.27 2.22
N GLU A 77 -28.55 -4.23 1.89
CA GLU A 77 -30.03 -4.29 1.90
C GLU A 77 -30.55 -5.30 0.87
N ASN A 78 -30.00 -5.30 -0.35
CA ASN A 78 -30.35 -6.27 -1.38
C ASN A 78 -30.01 -7.70 -0.95
N GLN A 79 -28.86 -7.92 -0.30
CA GLN A 79 -28.48 -9.23 0.25
C GLN A 79 -29.49 -9.71 1.31
N LYS A 80 -29.88 -8.84 2.25
CA LYS A 80 -30.90 -9.17 3.25
C LYS A 80 -32.25 -9.52 2.61
N SER A 81 -32.64 -8.82 1.55
CA SER A 81 -33.86 -9.13 0.79
C SER A 81 -33.76 -10.52 0.16
N LEU A 82 -32.64 -10.81 -0.52
CA LEU A 82 -32.41 -12.11 -1.13
C LEU A 82 -32.40 -13.24 -0.10
N ASP A 83 -31.75 -13.06 1.05
CA ASP A 83 -31.75 -14.05 2.13
C ASP A 83 -33.17 -14.34 2.61
N SER A 84 -34.02 -13.31 2.76
CA SER A 84 -35.41 -13.48 3.17
C SER A 84 -36.25 -14.24 2.14
N GLU A 85 -36.02 -13.98 0.85
CA GLU A 85 -36.67 -14.73 -0.24
C GLU A 85 -36.20 -16.19 -0.27
N LEU A 86 -34.91 -16.42 -0.02
CA LEU A 86 -34.31 -17.75 0.01
C LEU A 86 -34.82 -18.57 1.20
N GLU A 87 -34.99 -17.95 2.38
CA GLU A 87 -35.68 -18.55 3.52
C GLU A 87 -37.13 -18.91 3.19
N LEU A 88 -37.84 -18.03 2.49
CA LEU A 88 -39.22 -18.29 2.06
C LEU A 88 -39.29 -19.48 1.11
N VAL A 89 -38.39 -19.57 0.12
CA VAL A 89 -38.26 -20.72 -0.77
C VAL A 89 -37.95 -21.99 0.02
N LYS A 90 -37.00 -21.96 0.97
CA LYS A 90 -36.67 -23.09 1.84
C LYS A 90 -37.90 -23.55 2.64
N SER A 91 -38.67 -22.61 3.18
CA SER A 91 -39.90 -22.90 3.94
C SER A 91 -40.98 -23.54 3.06
N LEU A 92 -41.14 -23.09 1.80
CA LEU A 92 -42.09 -23.64 0.84
C LEU A 92 -41.66 -25.04 0.39
N MET A 93 -40.37 -25.26 0.15
CA MET A 93 -39.84 -26.58 -0.15
C MET A 93 -40.10 -27.54 1.02
N GLN A 94 -39.76 -27.16 2.26
CA GLN A 94 -40.04 -27.99 3.44
C GLN A 94 -41.52 -28.32 3.60
N LYS A 95 -42.42 -27.35 3.36
CA LYS A 95 -43.88 -27.57 3.39
C LYS A 95 -44.40 -28.41 2.22
N SER A 96 -43.69 -28.43 1.08
CA SER A 96 -44.02 -29.28 -0.07
C SER A 96 -43.57 -30.73 0.13
N THR A 97 -42.54 -30.99 0.94
CA THR A 97 -42.01 -32.34 1.20
C THR A 97 -42.71 -33.05 2.37
N THR A 98 -43.56 -32.37 3.16
CA THR A 98 -44.27 -32.96 4.32
C THR A 98 -45.52 -33.76 3.97
N ARG A 99 -45.42 -34.66 2.98
CA ARG A 99 -46.33 -35.80 2.78
C ARG A 99 -45.62 -37.14 3.01
N ALA A 100 -44.82 -37.25 4.07
CA ALA A 100 -44.47 -38.51 4.76
C ALA A 100 -43.70 -38.20 6.05
N PRO A 101 -43.97 -38.86 7.19
CA PRO A 101 -43.16 -38.69 8.38
C PRO A 101 -41.97 -39.65 8.31
N VAL A 102 -40.77 -39.14 8.09
CA VAL A 102 -39.54 -39.90 8.33
C VAL A 102 -38.73 -39.16 9.39
N LYS A 103 -38.55 -39.81 10.54
CA LYS A 103 -37.61 -39.42 11.60
C LYS A 103 -36.19 -39.44 11.05
N SER A 104 -35.49 -38.31 11.18
CA SER A 104 -34.04 -38.08 10.96
C SER A 104 -33.93 -36.67 10.38
N SER A 105 -33.12 -35.72 10.82
CA SER A 105 -31.98 -35.71 11.72
C SER A 105 -31.67 -34.24 12.00
N SER A 106 -30.97 -34.01 13.11
CA SER A 106 -30.33 -32.77 13.51
C SER A 106 -29.41 -32.24 12.40
N GLU A 107 -29.82 -31.17 11.72
CA GLU A 107 -28.99 -30.56 10.66
C GLU A 107 -29.24 -29.05 10.54
N VAL A 108 -29.09 -28.31 11.63
CA VAL A 108 -29.08 -26.83 11.59
C VAL A 108 -28.05 -26.30 12.60
N GLU A 109 -26.76 -26.62 12.43
CA GLU A 109 -25.69 -25.93 13.20
C GLU A 109 -24.25 -26.08 12.63
N VAL A 110 -24.02 -26.76 11.49
CA VAL A 110 -22.66 -27.20 11.09
C VAL A 110 -21.97 -26.30 10.05
N LYS A 111 -22.62 -25.25 9.50
CA LYS A 111 -22.03 -24.49 8.38
C LYS A 111 -20.86 -23.57 8.78
N ASN A 112 -20.94 -22.87 9.91
CA ASN A 112 -19.90 -21.89 10.28
C ASN A 112 -18.59 -22.53 10.79
N GLU A 113 -18.62 -23.72 11.39
CA GLU A 113 -17.38 -24.38 11.86
C GLU A 113 -16.58 -25.08 10.75
N LYS A 114 -17.21 -25.52 9.66
CA LYS A 114 -16.50 -26.21 8.56
C LYS A 114 -15.63 -25.24 7.75
N GLU A 115 -16.04 -23.99 7.62
CA GLU A 115 -15.37 -22.99 6.78
C GLU A 115 -14.14 -22.37 7.47
N LEU A 116 -14.18 -22.13 8.79
CA LEU A 116 -13.03 -21.71 9.61
C LEU A 116 -11.91 -22.76 9.61
N ARG A 117 -12.28 -24.05 9.70
CA ARG A 117 -11.32 -25.16 9.61
C ARG A 117 -10.60 -25.21 8.26
N THR A 118 -11.13 -24.57 7.21
CA THR A 118 -10.55 -24.60 5.86
C THR A 118 -9.40 -23.58 5.73
N ILE A 119 -9.52 -22.40 6.34
CA ILE A 119 -8.48 -21.36 6.29
C ILE A 119 -7.29 -21.74 7.19
N ASP A 120 -7.55 -22.19 8.41
CA ASP A 120 -6.48 -22.66 9.31
C ASP A 120 -5.71 -23.84 8.71
N GLN A 121 -6.42 -24.75 8.02
CA GLN A 121 -5.77 -25.83 7.27
C GLN A 121 -4.93 -25.30 6.10
N GLN A 122 -5.38 -24.27 5.39
CA GLN A 122 -4.60 -23.65 4.31
C GLN A 122 -3.34 -22.94 4.83
N PHE A 123 -3.41 -22.26 5.96
CA PHE A 123 -2.22 -21.69 6.60
C PHE A 123 -1.23 -22.77 7.02
N ASN A 124 -1.72 -23.84 7.67
CA ASN A 124 -0.87 -24.95 8.10
C ASN A 124 -0.24 -25.71 6.92
N ASN A 125 -1.00 -25.93 5.84
CA ASN A 125 -0.49 -26.55 4.62
C ASN A 125 0.57 -25.65 3.97
N LEU A 126 0.30 -24.36 3.82
CA LEU A 126 1.26 -23.40 3.27
C LEU A 126 2.55 -23.34 4.11
N LYS A 127 2.43 -23.32 5.44
CA LYS A 127 3.56 -23.30 6.38
C LYS A 127 4.43 -24.55 6.28
N ARG A 128 3.82 -25.72 6.07
CA ARG A 128 4.50 -27.01 5.92
C ARG A 128 5.15 -27.14 4.55
N ASP A 129 4.46 -26.69 3.50
CA ASP A 129 4.86 -26.92 2.13
C ASP A 129 5.82 -25.82 1.60
N LEU A 130 6.06 -24.77 2.40
CA LEU A 130 6.99 -23.67 2.14
C LEU A 130 8.45 -24.11 1.88
N ASP A 131 8.88 -25.24 2.44
CA ASP A 131 10.24 -25.78 2.24
C ASP A 131 10.37 -26.64 0.98
N SER A 132 9.26 -27.26 0.55
CA SER A 132 9.24 -28.28 -0.50
C SER A 132 8.65 -27.80 -1.83
N GLN A 133 7.96 -26.66 -1.83
CA GLN A 133 7.35 -26.08 -3.01
C GLN A 133 8.25 -25.08 -3.74
N ASP A 134 8.03 -24.98 -5.04
CA ASP A 134 8.57 -23.93 -5.88
C ASP A 134 7.81 -22.61 -5.70
N THR A 135 8.45 -21.51 -6.10
CA THR A 135 7.91 -20.14 -6.00
C THR A 135 6.52 -19.99 -6.62
N SER A 136 6.25 -20.73 -7.70
CA SER A 136 4.97 -20.72 -8.41
C SER A 136 3.83 -21.36 -7.60
N SER A 137 4.10 -22.49 -6.93
CA SER A 137 3.10 -23.16 -6.09
C SER A 137 2.77 -22.36 -4.84
N ILE A 138 3.78 -21.80 -4.16
CA ILE A 138 3.59 -20.93 -2.98
C ILE A 138 2.73 -19.72 -3.33
N LYS A 139 2.96 -19.13 -4.50
CA LYS A 139 2.15 -18.01 -5.00
C LYS A 139 0.69 -18.41 -5.24
N LYS A 140 0.47 -19.57 -5.84
CA LYS A 140 -0.89 -20.08 -6.10
C LYS A 140 -1.65 -20.36 -4.80
N ASP A 141 -0.97 -20.91 -3.81
CA ASP A 141 -1.54 -21.19 -2.50
C ASP A 141 -1.89 -19.89 -1.77
N LEU A 142 -1.02 -18.86 -1.84
CA LEU A 142 -1.31 -17.52 -1.31
C LEU A 142 -2.48 -16.81 -2.02
N GLU A 143 -2.61 -16.92 -3.35
CA GLU A 143 -3.76 -16.36 -4.09
C GLU A 143 -5.06 -17.08 -3.71
N THR A 144 -5.00 -18.41 -3.55
CA THR A 144 -6.16 -19.21 -3.12
C THR A 144 -6.58 -18.82 -1.70
N LEU A 145 -5.62 -18.72 -0.78
CA LEU A 145 -5.83 -18.28 0.59
C LEU A 145 -6.43 -16.86 0.64
N LYS A 146 -5.89 -15.93 -0.18
CA LYS A 146 -6.41 -14.57 -0.30
C LYS A 146 -7.88 -14.56 -0.75
N GLN A 147 -8.24 -15.37 -1.73
CA GLN A 147 -9.61 -15.47 -2.22
C GLN A 147 -10.54 -16.00 -1.12
N ASN A 148 -10.13 -17.03 -0.38
CA ASN A 148 -10.94 -17.59 0.70
C ASN A 148 -11.10 -16.62 1.88
N ILE A 149 -10.04 -15.90 2.26
CA ILE A 149 -10.12 -14.85 3.28
C ILE A 149 -11.02 -13.69 2.81
N PHE A 150 -11.01 -13.37 1.52
CA PHE A 150 -11.89 -12.33 0.97
C PHE A 150 -13.36 -12.74 1.03
N GLU A 151 -13.67 -13.97 0.63
CA GLU A 151 -15.02 -14.53 0.67
C GLU A 151 -15.57 -14.60 2.11
N GLN A 152 -14.72 -14.86 3.10
CA GLN A 152 -15.15 -14.98 4.51
C GLN A 152 -15.15 -13.65 5.29
N SER A 153 -14.13 -12.81 5.14
CA SER A 153 -13.95 -11.61 5.97
C SER A 153 -14.32 -10.30 5.28
N GLY A 154 -14.56 -10.31 3.97
CA GLY A 154 -15.06 -9.14 3.22
C GLY A 154 -14.08 -7.98 3.05
N GLY A 155 -12.81 -8.10 3.47
CA GLY A 155 -11.80 -7.06 3.24
C GLY A 155 -10.95 -6.69 4.46
N ASN A 156 -10.09 -7.59 4.93
CA ASN A 156 -9.18 -7.34 6.06
C ASN A 156 -7.77 -6.88 5.63
N LYS A 157 -7.05 -6.23 6.56
CA LYS A 157 -5.61 -5.88 6.46
C LYS A 157 -4.75 -7.06 5.97
N ILE A 158 -5.13 -8.28 6.35
CA ILE A 158 -4.52 -9.54 5.94
C ILE A 158 -4.48 -9.69 4.40
N LEU A 159 -5.54 -9.30 3.67
CA LEU A 159 -5.57 -9.39 2.21
C LEU A 159 -4.55 -8.48 1.53
N TYR A 160 -4.33 -7.30 2.12
CA TYR A 160 -3.32 -6.37 1.64
C TYR A 160 -1.91 -6.94 1.86
N ASP A 161 -1.66 -7.49 3.05
CA ASP A 161 -0.37 -8.08 3.39
C ASP A 161 -0.06 -9.31 2.53
N ILE A 162 -1.04 -10.19 2.30
CA ILE A 162 -0.91 -11.33 1.37
C ILE A 162 -0.61 -10.82 -0.05
N SER A 163 -1.32 -9.78 -0.51
CA SER A 163 -1.08 -9.20 -1.84
C SER A 163 0.32 -8.59 -1.98
N LYS A 164 0.88 -8.04 -0.90
CA LYS A 164 2.25 -7.54 -0.88
C LYS A 164 3.26 -8.69 -0.99
N VAL A 165 3.05 -9.77 -0.24
CA VAL A 165 3.90 -10.97 -0.32
C VAL A 165 3.85 -11.60 -1.72
N ILE A 166 2.66 -11.70 -2.34
CA ILE A 166 2.51 -12.21 -3.71
C ILE A 166 3.27 -11.35 -4.74
N LYS A 167 3.31 -10.02 -4.55
CA LYS A 167 4.08 -9.12 -5.42
C LYS A 167 5.58 -9.33 -5.25
N GLU A 168 6.05 -9.41 -4.01
CA GLU A 168 7.46 -9.69 -3.70
C GLU A 168 7.90 -11.06 -4.27
N LEU A 169 7.01 -12.05 -4.25
CA LEU A 169 7.23 -13.36 -4.90
C LEU A 169 7.24 -13.30 -6.43
N LYS A 170 6.57 -12.33 -7.05
CA LYS A 170 6.54 -12.20 -8.53
C LYS A 170 7.89 -11.79 -9.09
N ASP A 171 8.69 -11.07 -8.29
CA ASP A 171 9.98 -10.53 -8.70
C ASP A 171 11.15 -11.46 -8.35
N MET A 172 10.88 -12.66 -7.82
CA MET A 172 11.88 -13.66 -7.41
C MET A 172 11.67 -14.99 -8.15
N ASP A 173 12.71 -15.51 -8.80
CA ASP A 173 12.66 -16.86 -9.40
C ASP A 173 12.85 -17.96 -8.32
N THR A 174 13.67 -17.69 -7.31
CA THR A 174 13.95 -18.57 -6.18
C THR A 174 13.75 -17.85 -4.85
N ILE A 175 12.99 -18.46 -3.95
CA ILE A 175 12.74 -17.92 -2.61
C ILE A 175 13.91 -18.24 -1.68
N SER A 176 14.51 -17.22 -1.07
CA SER A 176 15.53 -17.42 -0.03
C SER A 176 14.92 -17.95 1.28
N GLU A 177 15.70 -18.72 2.05
CA GLU A 177 15.27 -19.23 3.37
C GLU A 177 14.87 -18.12 4.35
N GLU A 178 15.50 -16.95 4.23
CA GLU A 178 15.14 -15.75 4.99
C GLU A 178 13.73 -15.27 4.63
N PHE A 179 13.37 -15.26 3.34
CA PHE A 179 12.05 -14.87 2.89
C PHE A 179 10.99 -15.91 3.27
N LYS A 180 11.31 -17.22 3.20
CA LYS A 180 10.45 -18.28 3.73
C LYS A 180 10.12 -18.07 5.21
N THR A 181 11.12 -17.70 6.01
CA THR A 181 10.96 -17.39 7.42
C THR A 181 10.04 -16.19 7.64
N GLN A 182 10.18 -15.13 6.82
CA GLN A 182 9.27 -13.99 6.85
C GLN A 182 7.83 -14.35 6.50
N ILE A 183 7.61 -15.21 5.51
CA ILE A 183 6.27 -15.70 5.17
C ILE A 183 5.68 -16.48 6.36
N ARG A 184 6.44 -17.37 7.01
CA ARG A 184 5.97 -18.09 8.21
C ARG A 184 5.55 -17.17 9.33
N GLN A 185 6.37 -16.16 9.64
CA GLN A 185 6.04 -15.17 10.68
C GLN A 185 4.77 -14.39 10.32
N LYS A 186 4.60 -14.01 9.04
CA LYS A 186 3.38 -13.35 8.58
C LYS A 186 2.16 -14.25 8.69
N ILE A 187 2.28 -15.54 8.37
CA ILE A 187 1.20 -16.53 8.54
C ILE A 187 0.75 -16.60 10.00
N GLU A 188 1.68 -16.70 10.96
CA GLU A 188 1.34 -16.72 12.40
C GLU A 188 0.64 -15.42 12.84
N MET A 189 1.07 -14.27 12.30
CA MET A 189 0.38 -13.00 12.55
C MET A 189 -1.02 -12.97 11.94
N TRP A 190 -1.24 -13.59 10.78
CA TRP A 190 -2.54 -13.64 10.12
C TRP A 190 -3.51 -14.57 10.86
N GLU A 191 -3.05 -15.74 11.30
CA GLU A 191 -3.83 -16.68 12.14
C GLU A 191 -4.33 -16.01 13.44
N GLY A 192 -3.52 -15.17 14.07
CA GLY A 192 -3.92 -14.45 15.29
C GLY A 192 -4.86 -13.25 15.09
N ASN A 193 -5.09 -12.82 13.84
CA ASN A 193 -5.89 -11.63 13.51
C ASN A 193 -7.14 -11.94 12.66
N LEU A 194 -7.41 -13.22 12.38
CA LEU A 194 -8.63 -13.72 11.74
C LEU A 194 -9.70 -14.02 12.80
#